data_AF-A0A2H0UH10-F1
#
_entry.id   AF-A0A2H0UH10-F1
#
_cell.length_a   1.000
_cell.length_b   1.000
_cell.length_c   1.000
_cell.angle_alpha   90.00
_cell.angle_beta   90.00
_cell.angle_gamma   90.00
#
_symmetry.space_group_name_H-M   'P 1'
#
loop_
_entity.id
_entity.type
_entity.pdbx_description
1 polymer ?
#
loop_
_entity_poly.entity_id
_entity_poly.type
_entity_poly.pdbx_seq_one_letter_code
_entity_poly.pdbx_strand_id
1 'polypeptide(L)'
;MKSILTIFNQEKALSKIALALGGVVTAVMFGLFVFPNVADALVGGSGPCCGEWNDWIIWNPEPVINPWGGGGFGGGGGGGGGTPTPVAPSCVSFTSSPSSINEGDSATLSWLVAGNPTSISISPSVGTVSTFNGSTTVSPTVTTTYTMTVSNSVGSATCQTTVSVNPPTTPAPTCVLTANPSVIVKGNTSTLSWQVTNASSATLTGFGNLSLSSANASGTKTVSPSSTSSYTLSVLGTNGNTITCTAGVLVTLPPAPVCTLTADKLVLEQG
;
A
#
# COMPACT_ATOMS: atom_id res chain seq x y z
N MET A 1 11.75 -1.63 -40.44
CA MET A 1 10.82 -1.86 -39.32
C MET A 1 10.88 -3.32 -38.84
N LYS A 2 12.01 -3.74 -38.27
CA LYS A 2 12.22 -5.07 -37.64
C LYS A 2 13.41 -5.00 -36.66
N SER A 3 13.36 -4.13 -35.66
CA SER A 3 14.41 -4.06 -34.59
C SER A 3 13.92 -3.53 -33.22
N ILE A 4 12.61 -3.37 -32.99
CA ILE A 4 12.07 -2.82 -31.72
C ILE A 4 11.34 -3.86 -30.85
N LEU A 5 11.38 -5.14 -31.22
CA LEU A 5 10.65 -6.21 -30.51
C LEU A 5 11.57 -7.27 -29.88
N THR A 6 12.66 -6.86 -29.24
CA THR A 6 13.54 -7.79 -28.49
C THR A 6 14.01 -7.26 -27.13
N ILE A 7 13.58 -6.06 -26.70
CA ILE A 7 13.95 -5.50 -25.38
C ILE A 7 12.84 -5.66 -24.32
N PHE A 8 11.69 -6.27 -24.66
CA PHE A 8 10.60 -6.51 -23.71
C PHE A 8 10.58 -7.90 -23.03
N ASN A 9 11.71 -8.63 -23.02
CA ASN A 9 11.73 -9.99 -22.46
C ASN A 9 12.91 -10.30 -21.54
N GLN A 10 13.44 -9.31 -20.81
CA GLN A 10 14.49 -9.54 -19.79
C GLN A 10 14.12 -9.12 -18.36
N GLU A 11 12.95 -8.54 -18.08
CA GLU A 11 12.51 -8.26 -16.70
C GLU A 11 11.68 -9.38 -16.05
N LYS A 12 11.29 -10.43 -16.79
CA LYS A 12 10.45 -11.53 -16.26
C LYS A 12 11.19 -12.81 -15.87
N ALA A 13 12.52 -12.77 -15.80
CA ALA A 13 13.36 -13.96 -15.53
C ALA A 13 14.17 -13.93 -14.21
N LEU A 14 13.99 -12.94 -13.34
CA LEU A 14 14.70 -12.87 -12.04
C LEU A 14 13.80 -13.10 -10.80
N SER A 15 12.57 -13.59 -10.99
CA SER A 15 11.66 -13.95 -9.87
C SER A 15 11.49 -15.46 -9.67
N LYS A 16 12.52 -16.25 -10.01
CA LYS A 16 12.60 -17.68 -9.64
C LYS A 16 14.07 -18.08 -9.45
N ILE A 17 14.60 -17.84 -8.26
CA ILE A 17 15.60 -18.61 -7.50
C ILE A 17 16.11 -17.67 -6.38
N ALA A 18 15.44 -17.74 -5.23
CA ALA A 18 15.95 -17.24 -3.96
C ALA A 18 15.32 -18.06 -2.83
N LEU A 19 15.57 -19.36 -2.84
CA LEU A 19 15.44 -20.23 -1.68
C LEU A 19 16.76 -20.99 -1.57
N ALA A 20 17.71 -20.41 -0.85
CA ALA A 20 18.73 -21.12 -0.07
C ALA A 20 19.76 -20.10 0.46
N LEU A 21 19.93 -20.14 1.78
CA LEU A 21 20.98 -19.52 2.59
C LEU A 21 20.79 -18.04 2.95
N GLY A 22 20.50 -17.82 4.23
CA GLY A 22 20.29 -16.52 4.84
C GLY A 22 21.55 -15.64 4.79
N GLY A 23 21.33 -14.39 4.39
CA GLY A 23 22.31 -13.31 4.43
C GLY A 23 21.60 -12.00 4.14
N VAL A 24 21.63 -11.08 5.09
CA VAL A 24 21.07 -9.73 4.98
C VAL A 24 21.92 -8.94 3.97
N VAL A 25 21.33 -8.50 2.86
CA VAL A 25 22.01 -7.60 1.91
C VAL A 25 21.29 -6.26 1.94
N THR A 26 21.86 -5.32 2.69
CA THR A 26 21.53 -3.90 2.63
C THR A 26 22.10 -3.35 1.32
N ALA A 27 21.27 -3.19 0.30
CA ALA A 27 21.67 -2.58 -0.96
C ALA A 27 21.51 -1.06 -0.88
N VAL A 28 22.58 -0.35 -0.51
CA VAL A 28 22.72 1.09 -0.73
C VAL A 28 23.26 1.28 -2.15
N MET A 29 22.38 1.64 -3.09
CA MET A 29 22.77 1.99 -4.46
C MET A 29 22.99 3.51 -4.56
N PHE A 30 24.25 3.94 -4.41
CA PHE A 30 24.72 5.24 -4.92
C PHE A 30 25.28 5.02 -6.33
N GLY A 31 24.52 5.40 -7.35
CA GLY A 31 24.95 5.38 -8.74
C GLY A 31 25.45 6.75 -9.18
N LEU A 32 26.76 6.97 -9.03
CA LEU A 32 27.50 8.09 -9.61
C LEU A 32 27.66 7.82 -11.13
N PHE A 33 26.93 8.54 -11.99
CA PHE A 33 27.14 8.44 -13.44
C PHE A 33 28.28 9.38 -13.88
N VAL A 34 29.39 8.79 -14.31
CA VAL A 34 30.48 9.45 -15.02
C VAL A 34 30.24 9.26 -16.52
N PHE A 35 30.12 10.34 -17.28
CA PHE A 35 30.07 10.27 -18.74
C PHE A 35 31.46 9.94 -19.31
N PRO A 36 31.62 8.98 -20.23
CA PRO A 36 32.86 8.84 -20.96
C PRO A 36 32.95 9.87 -22.07
N ASN A 37 34.08 10.57 -22.04
CA ASN A 37 34.66 11.38 -23.11
C ASN A 37 34.92 10.49 -24.33
N VAL A 38 34.60 10.95 -25.54
CA VAL A 38 35.05 10.32 -26.79
C VAL A 38 35.74 11.36 -27.65
N ALA A 39 37.02 11.12 -27.91
CA ALA A 39 37.83 11.83 -28.89
C ALA A 39 38.30 10.84 -29.98
N ASP A 40 38.14 11.27 -31.23
CA ASP A 40 38.84 10.89 -32.48
C ASP A 40 38.73 9.43 -32.99
N ALA A 41 38.63 9.11 -34.29
CA ALA A 41 38.92 9.85 -35.52
C ALA A 41 38.30 9.16 -36.78
N LEU A 42 37.91 10.00 -37.76
CA LEU A 42 38.01 9.90 -39.24
C LEU A 42 37.43 8.69 -40.02
N VAL A 43 36.49 8.98 -40.95
CA VAL A 43 36.66 8.80 -42.41
C VAL A 43 35.79 9.84 -43.15
N GLY A 44 36.38 10.47 -44.17
CA GLY A 44 35.79 11.57 -44.93
C GLY A 44 34.65 11.21 -45.89
N GLY A 45 33.88 12.24 -46.23
CA GLY A 45 32.84 12.22 -47.25
C GLY A 45 32.36 13.65 -47.52
N SER A 46 32.58 14.12 -48.75
CA SER A 46 32.30 15.45 -49.28
C SER A 46 30.82 15.72 -49.54
N GLY A 47 30.35 16.94 -49.22
CA GLY A 47 29.27 17.63 -49.94
C GLY A 47 27.85 17.56 -49.34
N PRO A 48 26.98 18.54 -49.64
CA PRO A 48 26.27 19.30 -48.60
C PRO A 48 24.74 19.13 -48.61
N CYS A 49 24.10 19.68 -47.55
CA CYS A 49 22.79 20.38 -47.52
C CYS A 49 21.90 19.97 -46.33
N CYS A 50 21.85 20.88 -45.34
CA CYS A 50 20.68 21.36 -44.59
C CYS A 50 19.79 20.36 -43.80
N GLY A 51 19.77 20.53 -42.47
CA GLY A 51 18.51 20.65 -41.73
C GLY A 51 18.34 19.75 -40.50
N GLU A 52 17.97 20.39 -39.39
CA GLU A 52 17.34 19.85 -38.18
C GLU A 52 18.23 19.21 -37.10
N TRP A 53 18.86 20.10 -36.32
CA TRP A 53 19.13 19.84 -34.91
C TRP A 53 18.17 20.66 -34.06
N ASN A 54 17.53 19.98 -33.10
CA ASN A 54 16.74 20.57 -32.02
C ASN A 54 17.58 21.60 -31.25
N ASP A 55 17.10 22.84 -31.20
CA ASP A 55 17.68 23.89 -30.36
C ASP A 55 17.40 23.61 -28.87
N TRP A 56 18.45 23.24 -28.15
CA TRP A 56 18.62 23.58 -26.74
C TRP A 56 19.62 24.73 -26.63
N ILE A 57 19.13 25.97 -26.74
CA ILE A 57 19.94 27.13 -26.37
C ILE A 57 19.56 27.55 -24.95
N ILE A 58 20.44 27.21 -24.00
CA ILE A 58 20.56 27.92 -22.73
C ILE A 58 21.11 29.31 -23.06
N TRP A 59 20.28 30.34 -22.99
CA TRP A 59 20.76 31.72 -22.97
C TRP A 59 21.08 32.11 -21.53
N ASN A 60 22.38 32.12 -21.21
CA ASN A 60 22.94 32.87 -20.10
C ASN A 60 23.61 34.13 -20.70
N PRO A 61 23.14 35.36 -20.44
CA PRO A 61 23.77 36.54 -21.00
C PRO A 61 24.88 37.03 -20.06
N GLU A 62 26.14 36.82 -20.44
CA GLU A 62 27.27 37.62 -19.94
C GLU A 62 27.44 38.87 -20.82
N PRO A 63 27.84 40.04 -20.26
CA PRO A 63 28.02 41.27 -21.03
C PRO A 63 29.39 41.28 -21.71
N VAL A 64 29.43 41.10 -23.03
CA VAL A 64 30.64 41.40 -23.81
C VAL A 64 30.71 42.91 -24.06
N ILE A 65 31.58 43.59 -23.32
CA ILE A 65 32.08 44.93 -23.66
C ILE A 65 33.17 44.81 -24.72
N ASN A 66 32.92 45.28 -25.94
CA ASN A 66 33.93 45.47 -26.97
C ASN A 66 34.24 46.98 -27.11
N PRO A 67 35.50 47.41 -26.93
CA PRO A 67 35.95 48.74 -27.33
C PRO A 67 36.35 48.73 -28.81
N TRP A 68 36.54 49.92 -29.38
CA TRP A 68 36.88 50.26 -30.78
C TRP A 68 35.69 50.74 -31.62
N GLY A 69 35.64 52.07 -31.75
CA GLY A 69 34.67 52.80 -32.52
C GLY A 69 35.11 53.13 -33.95
N GLY A 70 34.23 53.89 -34.60
CA GLY A 70 34.55 54.71 -35.77
C GLY A 70 33.69 54.42 -36.98
N GLY A 71 32.87 55.41 -37.38
CA GLY A 71 32.37 55.56 -38.75
C GLY A 71 30.89 55.25 -38.93
N GLY A 72 30.05 56.27 -38.85
CA GLY A 72 28.61 56.15 -39.10
C GLY A 72 28.25 56.09 -40.58
N PHE A 73 27.05 55.58 -40.87
CA PHE A 73 26.10 56.10 -41.86
C PHE A 73 24.68 55.71 -41.41
N GLY A 74 23.72 56.60 -41.67
CA GLY A 74 22.37 56.54 -41.18
C GLY A 74 21.51 55.40 -41.73
N GLY A 75 20.42 55.15 -41.02
CA GLY A 75 19.39 54.20 -41.41
C GLY A 75 18.56 53.83 -40.18
N GLY A 76 17.63 54.70 -39.81
CA GLY A 76 16.66 54.45 -38.74
C GLY A 76 15.71 53.32 -39.12
N GLY A 77 16.18 52.08 -38.98
CA GLY A 77 15.34 50.90 -38.92
C GLY A 77 14.97 50.68 -37.46
N GLY A 78 13.84 51.23 -37.03
CA GLY A 78 13.20 50.88 -35.76
C GLY A 78 12.75 49.42 -35.81
N GLY A 79 13.69 48.49 -35.71
CA GLY A 79 13.42 47.12 -35.36
C GLY A 79 12.94 47.14 -33.92
N GLY A 80 11.63 47.36 -33.75
CA GLY A 80 10.98 47.12 -32.47
C GLY A 80 11.24 45.68 -32.12
N GLY A 81 12.26 45.45 -31.29
CA GLY A 81 12.47 44.18 -30.62
C GLY A 81 11.19 43.93 -29.86
N GLY A 82 10.28 43.15 -30.46
CA GLY A 82 9.01 42.82 -29.86
C GLY A 82 9.34 42.23 -28.51
N THR A 83 9.00 42.95 -27.44
CA THR A 83 9.09 42.41 -26.10
C THR A 83 8.36 41.07 -26.14
N PRO A 84 9.01 39.95 -25.79
CA PRO A 84 8.40 38.64 -25.90
C PRO A 84 7.06 38.71 -25.16
N THR A 85 5.97 38.39 -25.85
CA THR A 85 4.63 38.39 -25.26
C THR A 85 4.67 37.47 -24.04
N PRO A 86 4.28 37.96 -22.85
CA PRO A 86 4.42 37.17 -21.65
C PRO A 86 3.49 35.95 -21.74
N VAL A 87 4.06 34.75 -21.51
CA VAL A 87 3.38 33.46 -21.68
C VAL A 87 2.91 32.95 -20.32
N ALA A 88 1.70 32.37 -20.26
CA ALA A 88 1.19 31.73 -19.05
C ALA A 88 2.03 30.48 -18.69
N PRO A 89 2.16 30.14 -17.40
CA PRO A 89 2.95 28.99 -17.01
C PRO A 89 2.22 27.70 -17.37
N SER A 90 2.96 26.65 -17.66
CA SER A 90 2.43 25.31 -17.89
C SER A 90 3.14 24.29 -17.01
N CYS A 91 2.38 23.31 -16.55
CA CYS A 91 2.94 22.15 -15.88
C CYS A 91 3.28 21.10 -16.95
N VAL A 92 4.57 20.76 -17.06
CA VAL A 92 5.08 19.79 -18.04
C VAL A 92 4.99 18.37 -17.48
N SER A 93 5.39 18.19 -16.23
CA SER A 93 5.23 16.93 -15.53
C SER A 93 5.05 17.13 -14.02
N PHE A 94 4.26 16.25 -13.41
CA PHE A 94 4.15 16.13 -11.98
C PHE A 94 3.91 14.67 -11.63
N THR A 95 4.88 14.05 -10.96
CA THR A 95 4.91 12.59 -10.74
C THR A 95 5.28 12.25 -9.30
N SER A 96 4.73 11.15 -8.79
CA SER A 96 5.13 10.52 -7.53
C SER A 96 5.92 9.24 -7.79
N SER A 97 7.04 9.05 -7.07
CA SER A 97 7.82 7.82 -7.09
C SER A 97 8.28 7.43 -5.69
N PRO A 98 7.90 6.23 -5.18
CA PRO A 98 6.90 5.33 -5.75
C PRO A 98 5.47 5.94 -5.71
N SER A 99 4.59 5.45 -6.58
CA SER A 99 3.17 5.86 -6.62
C SER A 99 2.29 5.13 -5.60
N SER A 100 2.81 4.04 -5.00
CA SER A 100 2.19 3.29 -3.91
C SER A 100 3.21 3.05 -2.80
N ILE A 101 2.83 3.31 -1.56
CA ILE A 101 3.64 3.16 -0.35
C ILE A 101 2.85 2.45 0.75
N ASN A 102 3.50 1.87 1.75
CA ASN A 102 2.80 1.46 2.97
C ASN A 102 2.68 2.66 3.92
N GLU A 103 1.73 2.62 4.85
CA GLU A 103 1.64 3.65 5.89
C GLU A 103 2.97 3.76 6.66
N GLY A 104 3.49 4.98 6.76
CA GLY A 104 4.78 5.27 7.40
C GLY A 104 5.99 5.31 6.45
N ASP A 105 5.84 4.84 5.22
CA ASP A 105 6.86 4.99 4.17
C ASP A 105 6.84 6.42 3.58
N SER A 106 7.72 6.67 2.60
CA SER A 106 7.81 7.97 1.92
C SER A 106 7.81 7.83 0.41
N ALA A 107 7.29 8.87 -0.27
CA ALA A 107 7.31 9.01 -1.71
C ALA A 107 7.93 10.36 -2.09
N THR A 108 8.61 10.39 -3.24
CA THR A 108 9.16 11.63 -3.80
C THR A 108 8.22 12.17 -4.87
N LEU A 109 7.72 13.39 -4.69
CA LEU A 109 7.04 14.17 -5.71
C LEU A 109 8.09 14.90 -6.54
N SER A 110 8.03 14.81 -7.87
CA SER A 110 8.93 15.51 -8.79
C SER A 110 8.12 16.29 -9.82
N TRP A 111 8.55 17.50 -10.15
CA TRP A 111 7.86 18.37 -11.08
C TRP A 111 8.79 19.10 -12.05
N LEU A 112 8.26 19.34 -13.24
CA LEU A 112 8.84 20.16 -14.30
C LEU A 112 7.80 21.15 -14.80
N VAL A 113 8.18 22.42 -14.89
CA VAL A 113 7.28 23.52 -15.27
C VAL A 113 7.92 24.39 -16.34
N ALA A 114 7.10 25.02 -17.16
CA ALA A 114 7.52 25.95 -18.21
C ALA A 114 6.75 27.28 -18.11
N GLY A 115 7.22 28.31 -18.81
CA GLY A 115 6.55 29.61 -18.88
C GLY A 115 6.83 30.56 -17.71
N ASN A 116 8.05 30.53 -17.15
CA ASN A 116 8.54 31.46 -16.12
C ASN A 116 7.53 31.69 -14.96
N PRO A 117 7.21 30.65 -14.16
CA PRO A 117 6.34 30.81 -13.02
C PRO A 117 6.97 31.76 -11.99
N THR A 118 6.14 32.55 -11.31
CA THR A 118 6.56 33.37 -10.15
C THR A 118 6.26 32.69 -8.82
N SER A 119 5.33 31.72 -8.81
CA SER A 119 4.97 30.97 -7.60
C SER A 119 4.51 29.56 -7.93
N ILE A 120 4.87 28.61 -7.06
CA ILE A 120 4.39 27.23 -7.08
C ILE A 120 3.91 26.85 -5.68
N SER A 121 2.72 26.25 -5.60
CA SER A 121 2.20 25.67 -4.37
C SER A 121 1.71 24.24 -4.59
N ILE A 122 1.97 23.36 -3.63
CA ILE A 122 1.55 21.96 -3.66
C ILE A 122 0.68 21.69 -2.43
N SER A 123 -0.59 21.41 -2.66
CA SER A 123 -1.56 21.01 -1.63
C SER A 123 -1.70 19.47 -1.60
N PRO A 124 -2.10 18.85 -0.48
CA PRO A 124 -2.58 19.48 0.77
C PRO A 124 -1.51 19.89 1.79
N SER A 125 -0.29 19.32 1.78
CA SER A 125 0.63 19.42 2.94
C SER A 125 2.00 20.04 2.68
N VAL A 126 2.41 20.23 1.42
CA VAL A 126 3.77 20.73 1.09
C VAL A 126 3.82 22.25 1.16
N GLY A 127 2.79 22.95 0.70
CA GLY A 127 2.74 24.41 0.66
C GLY A 127 3.54 25.00 -0.51
N THR A 128 4.04 26.23 -0.34
CA THR A 128 4.77 26.96 -1.38
C THR A 128 6.20 26.43 -1.51
N VAL A 129 6.64 26.17 -2.74
CA VAL A 129 8.01 25.71 -3.03
C VAL A 129 8.79 26.79 -3.79
N SER A 130 10.08 26.95 -3.45
CA SER A 130 10.96 27.98 -4.03
C SER A 130 11.63 27.55 -5.33
N THR A 131 11.62 26.25 -5.64
CA THR A 131 12.23 25.69 -6.85
C THR A 131 11.18 25.47 -7.92
N PHE A 132 11.41 26.07 -9.10
CA PHE A 132 10.49 25.94 -10.21
C PHE A 132 10.51 24.54 -10.84
N ASN A 133 11.69 23.91 -10.88
CA ASN A 133 11.87 22.50 -11.20
C ASN A 133 12.53 21.82 -10.01
N GLY A 134 11.99 20.71 -9.54
CA GLY A 134 12.51 20.08 -8.35
C GLY A 134 11.72 18.89 -7.89
N SER A 135 12.02 18.49 -6.66
CA SER A 135 11.39 17.37 -6.00
C SER A 135 11.25 17.62 -4.50
N THR A 136 10.27 17.01 -3.87
CA THR A 136 10.10 17.00 -2.42
C THR A 136 9.64 15.62 -1.95
N THR A 137 10.04 15.24 -0.74
CA THR A 137 9.62 13.99 -0.12
C THR A 137 8.39 14.20 0.75
N VAL A 138 7.43 13.29 0.63
CA VAL A 138 6.19 13.29 1.42
C VAL A 138 5.95 11.93 2.05
N SER A 139 5.31 11.91 3.22
CA SER A 139 4.92 10.69 3.94
C SER A 139 3.43 10.75 4.32
N PRO A 140 2.51 10.64 3.34
CA PRO A 140 1.09 10.62 3.64
C PRO A 140 0.70 9.34 4.41
N THR A 141 -0.22 9.46 5.37
CA THR A 141 -0.77 8.32 6.13
C THR A 141 -2.01 7.71 5.49
N VAL A 142 -2.63 8.42 4.55
CA VAL A 142 -3.78 7.97 3.76
C VAL A 142 -3.54 8.28 2.29
N THR A 143 -4.19 7.53 1.40
CA THR A 143 -4.09 7.80 -0.04
C THR A 143 -4.41 9.26 -0.32
N THR A 144 -3.42 9.99 -0.86
CA THR A 144 -3.47 11.45 -0.98
C THR A 144 -3.21 11.86 -2.41
N THR A 145 -4.10 12.66 -2.97
CA THR A 145 -3.90 13.34 -4.26
C THR A 145 -3.29 14.70 -4.00
N TYR A 146 -2.07 14.88 -4.50
CA TYR A 146 -1.38 16.16 -4.46
C TYR A 146 -1.79 17.00 -5.66
N THR A 147 -2.09 18.27 -5.42
CA THR A 147 -2.37 19.24 -6.48
C THR A 147 -1.30 20.33 -6.47
N MET A 148 -0.59 20.46 -7.58
CA MET A 148 0.37 21.52 -7.81
C MET A 148 -0.30 22.65 -8.58
N THR A 149 -0.19 23.88 -8.09
CA THR A 149 -0.61 25.12 -8.77
C THR A 149 0.62 25.95 -9.08
N VAL A 150 0.78 26.32 -10.35
CA VAL A 150 1.86 27.20 -10.81
C VAL A 150 1.24 28.48 -11.36
N SER A 151 1.80 29.65 -11.05
CA SER A 151 1.24 30.93 -11.52
C SER A 151 2.32 31.97 -11.82
N ASN A 152 2.00 32.87 -12.74
CA ASN A 152 2.73 34.10 -13.03
C ASN A 152 1.74 35.26 -13.23
N SER A 153 2.23 36.43 -13.64
CA SER A 153 1.39 37.62 -13.89
C SER A 153 0.40 37.48 -15.06
N VAL A 154 0.57 36.46 -15.90
CA VAL A 154 -0.26 36.19 -17.09
C VAL A 154 -1.37 35.19 -16.78
N GLY A 155 -1.12 34.22 -15.90
CA GLY A 155 -2.10 33.20 -15.56
C GLY A 155 -1.58 32.09 -14.65
N SER A 156 -2.35 31.01 -14.55
CA SER A 156 -2.03 29.84 -13.73
C SER A 156 -2.33 28.52 -14.44
N ALA A 157 -1.64 27.45 -14.02
CA ALA A 157 -1.89 26.08 -14.44
C ALA A 157 -1.85 25.14 -13.23
N THR A 158 -2.54 24.01 -13.35
CA THR A 158 -2.62 22.99 -12.28
C THR A 158 -2.29 21.60 -12.80
N CYS A 159 -1.73 20.78 -11.92
CA CYS A 159 -1.40 19.37 -12.16
C CYS A 159 -1.66 18.55 -10.91
N GLN A 160 -1.90 17.25 -11.09
CA GLN A 160 -2.12 16.34 -9.97
C GLN A 160 -1.31 15.05 -10.10
N THR A 161 -0.90 14.52 -8.96
CA THR A 161 -0.37 13.16 -8.83
C THR A 161 -0.94 12.54 -7.56
N THR A 162 -1.15 11.23 -7.57
CA THR A 162 -1.68 10.50 -6.42
C THR A 162 -0.61 9.61 -5.83
N VAL A 163 -0.49 9.63 -4.50
CA VAL A 163 0.28 8.66 -3.73
C VAL A 163 -0.73 7.76 -3.03
N SER A 164 -0.78 6.50 -3.46
CA SER A 164 -1.60 5.47 -2.82
C SER A 164 -0.91 4.96 -1.57
N VAL A 165 -1.64 4.91 -0.45
CA VAL A 165 -1.13 4.39 0.83
C VAL A 165 -1.84 3.09 1.16
N ASN A 166 -1.06 2.03 1.30
CA ASN A 166 -1.53 0.73 1.76
C ASN A 166 -1.56 0.76 3.30
N PRO A 167 -2.75 0.66 3.93
CA PRO A 167 -2.84 0.62 5.38
C PRO A 167 -2.22 -0.68 5.92
N PRO A 168 -1.78 -0.71 7.18
CA PRO A 168 -1.27 -1.91 7.80
C PRO A 168 -2.36 -2.99 7.84
N THR A 169 -2.05 -4.18 7.34
CA THR A 169 -2.97 -5.32 7.40
C THR A 169 -2.97 -5.88 8.81
N THR A 170 -4.07 -5.68 9.53
CA THR A 170 -4.30 -6.38 10.81
C THR A 170 -4.91 -7.76 10.54
N PRO A 171 -4.32 -8.84 11.10
CA PRO A 171 -4.84 -10.19 10.89
C PRO A 171 -6.30 -10.33 11.34
N ALA A 172 -7.08 -11.13 10.61
CA ALA A 172 -8.44 -11.45 11.03
C ALA A 172 -8.45 -12.31 12.31
N PRO A 173 -9.42 -12.11 13.22
CA PRO A 173 -9.59 -12.99 14.36
C PRO A 173 -9.96 -14.40 13.90
N THR A 174 -9.57 -15.40 14.68
CA THR A 174 -10.08 -16.77 14.53
C THR A 174 -10.56 -17.30 15.86
N CYS A 175 -11.57 -18.16 15.84
CA CYS A 175 -12.03 -18.87 17.02
C CYS A 175 -12.31 -20.33 16.69
N VAL A 176 -12.11 -21.18 17.67
CA VAL A 176 -12.53 -22.58 17.69
C VAL A 176 -13.13 -22.82 19.06
N LEU A 177 -14.34 -23.37 19.10
CA LEU A 177 -15.02 -23.79 20.32
C LEU A 177 -15.52 -25.21 20.10
N THR A 178 -15.17 -26.12 21.00
CA THR A 178 -15.56 -27.53 20.94
C THR A 178 -16.09 -27.99 22.28
N ALA A 179 -17.01 -28.95 22.26
CA ALA A 179 -17.53 -29.60 23.45
C ALA A 179 -17.31 -31.12 23.33
N ASN A 180 -16.65 -31.71 24.31
CA ASN A 180 -16.39 -33.15 24.33
C ASN A 180 -16.68 -33.75 25.71
N PRO A 181 -17.64 -34.69 25.82
CA PRO A 181 -18.57 -35.16 24.77
C PRO A 181 -19.64 -34.12 24.41
N SER A 182 -20.11 -34.13 23.15
CA SER A 182 -21.19 -33.26 22.65
C SER A 182 -22.60 -33.77 23.03
N VAL A 183 -22.69 -35.00 23.53
CA VAL A 183 -23.91 -35.61 24.06
C VAL A 183 -23.61 -36.18 25.44
N ILE A 184 -24.41 -35.80 26.44
CA ILE A 184 -24.28 -36.29 27.81
C ILE A 184 -25.62 -36.82 28.31
N VAL A 185 -25.57 -37.80 29.23
CA VAL A 185 -26.74 -38.15 30.04
C VAL A 185 -26.84 -37.15 31.18
N LYS A 186 -28.07 -36.77 31.56
CA LYS A 186 -28.32 -35.84 32.67
C LYS A 186 -27.55 -36.28 33.93
N GLY A 187 -26.72 -35.39 34.46
CA GLY A 187 -25.84 -35.64 35.60
C GLY A 187 -24.36 -35.85 35.23
N ASN A 188 -24.06 -36.12 33.95
CA ASN A 188 -22.68 -36.21 33.46
C ASN A 188 -22.11 -34.81 33.12
N THR A 189 -20.82 -34.79 32.80
CA THR A 189 -20.08 -33.57 32.46
C THR A 189 -19.61 -33.59 31.01
N SER A 190 -19.43 -32.39 30.44
CA SER A 190 -18.78 -32.16 29.15
C SER A 190 -17.65 -31.15 29.33
N THR A 191 -16.55 -31.29 28.59
CA THR A 191 -15.45 -30.33 28.61
C THR A 191 -15.52 -29.45 27.36
N LEU A 192 -15.72 -28.16 27.58
CA LEU A 192 -15.56 -27.14 26.57
C LEU A 192 -14.08 -26.84 26.39
N SER A 193 -13.60 -26.80 25.15
CA SER A 193 -12.24 -26.37 24.81
C SER A 193 -12.30 -25.28 23.76
N TRP A 194 -11.54 -24.21 23.96
CA TRP A 194 -11.50 -23.10 23.03
C TRP A 194 -10.07 -22.69 22.66
N GLN A 195 -9.93 -22.18 21.45
CA GLN A 195 -8.75 -21.48 20.97
C GLN A 195 -9.17 -20.25 20.18
N VAL A 196 -8.52 -19.13 20.44
CA VAL A 196 -8.80 -17.83 19.83
C VAL A 196 -7.47 -17.18 19.46
N THR A 197 -7.40 -16.61 18.26
CA THR A 197 -6.23 -15.84 17.81
C THR A 197 -6.62 -14.47 17.29
N ASN A 198 -5.66 -13.54 17.33
CA ASN A 198 -5.80 -12.15 16.86
C ASN A 198 -6.99 -11.40 17.50
N ALA A 199 -7.22 -11.61 18.79
CA ALA A 199 -8.34 -11.04 19.56
C ALA A 199 -7.91 -9.92 20.50
N SER A 200 -8.69 -8.83 20.51
CA SER A 200 -8.68 -7.77 21.51
C SER A 200 -9.48 -8.14 22.75
N SER A 201 -10.58 -8.87 22.58
CA SER A 201 -11.37 -9.43 23.67
C SER A 201 -12.05 -10.73 23.22
N ALA A 202 -12.26 -11.64 24.17
CA ALA A 202 -13.01 -12.87 23.95
C ALA A 202 -13.94 -13.12 25.13
N THR A 203 -15.20 -13.40 24.86
CA THR A 203 -16.25 -13.58 25.87
C THR A 203 -17.01 -14.87 25.59
N LEU A 204 -17.07 -15.76 26.58
CA LEU A 204 -17.82 -17.01 26.50
C LEU A 204 -19.14 -16.86 27.26
N THR A 205 -20.27 -17.14 26.60
CA THR A 205 -21.60 -17.02 27.21
C THR A 205 -21.71 -17.88 28.47
N GLY A 206 -22.13 -17.26 29.58
CA GLY A 206 -22.24 -17.90 30.89
C GLY A 206 -20.95 -17.94 31.71
N PHE A 207 -19.79 -17.61 31.13
CA PHE A 207 -18.49 -17.60 31.82
C PHE A 207 -17.79 -16.24 31.82
N GLY A 208 -18.22 -15.30 30.98
CA GLY A 208 -17.67 -13.96 30.91
C GLY A 208 -16.41 -13.88 30.05
N ASN A 209 -15.55 -12.90 30.36
CA ASN A 209 -14.36 -12.62 29.56
C ASN A 209 -13.25 -13.64 29.83
N LEU A 210 -12.61 -14.07 28.75
CA LEU A 210 -11.42 -14.92 28.78
C LEU A 210 -10.17 -14.05 28.92
N SER A 211 -9.18 -14.55 29.66
CA SER A 211 -7.88 -13.90 29.74
C SER A 211 -7.11 -14.12 28.43
N LEU A 212 -6.60 -13.03 27.87
CA LEU A 212 -5.81 -13.05 26.64
C LEU A 212 -4.32 -12.95 26.98
N SER A 213 -3.50 -13.77 26.33
CA SER A 213 -2.05 -13.65 26.28
C SER A 213 -1.64 -13.26 24.87
N SER A 214 -1.07 -12.07 24.68
CA SER A 214 -0.62 -11.59 23.36
C SER A 214 -1.67 -11.71 22.25
N ALA A 215 -2.90 -11.25 22.49
CA ALA A 215 -4.04 -11.36 21.58
C ALA A 215 -4.53 -12.80 21.27
N ASN A 216 -4.12 -13.80 22.06
CA ASN A 216 -4.60 -15.17 21.94
C ASN A 216 -5.26 -15.61 23.26
N ALA A 217 -6.28 -16.46 23.19
CA ALA A 217 -6.85 -17.14 24.36
C ALA A 217 -6.99 -18.62 24.07
N SER A 218 -6.55 -19.45 25.00
CA SER A 218 -6.83 -20.89 24.98
C SER A 218 -7.17 -21.35 26.38
N GLY A 219 -7.99 -22.39 26.48
CA GLY A 219 -8.42 -22.91 27.76
C GLY A 219 -9.44 -24.02 27.63
N THR A 220 -9.74 -24.61 28.78
CA THR A 220 -10.76 -25.64 28.92
C THR A 220 -11.65 -25.33 30.11
N LYS A 221 -12.92 -25.75 30.04
CA LYS A 221 -13.87 -25.64 31.14
C LYS A 221 -14.78 -26.85 31.15
N THR A 222 -14.88 -27.51 32.29
CA THR A 222 -15.88 -28.56 32.51
C THR A 222 -17.23 -27.93 32.85
N VAL A 223 -18.28 -28.40 32.19
CA VAL A 223 -19.67 -27.97 32.34
C VAL A 223 -20.58 -29.17 32.59
N SER A 224 -21.66 -28.97 33.35
CA SER A 224 -22.66 -30.00 33.66
C SER A 224 -24.08 -29.45 33.42
N PRO A 225 -24.46 -29.18 32.17
CA PRO A 225 -25.76 -28.57 31.87
C PRO A 225 -26.91 -29.52 32.22
N SER A 226 -27.99 -28.96 32.79
CA SER A 226 -29.19 -29.71 33.19
C SER A 226 -30.17 -29.95 32.03
N SER A 227 -30.01 -29.20 30.94
CA SER A 227 -30.77 -29.26 29.69
C SER A 227 -29.86 -28.96 28.50
N THR A 228 -30.29 -29.30 27.28
CA THR A 228 -29.58 -29.01 26.04
C THR A 228 -29.19 -27.54 25.98
N SER A 229 -27.88 -27.28 25.96
CA SER A 229 -27.31 -25.94 26.08
C SER A 229 -26.38 -25.67 24.91
N SER A 230 -26.43 -24.45 24.38
CA SER A 230 -25.50 -23.97 23.36
C SER A 230 -24.59 -22.91 23.98
N TYR A 231 -23.28 -23.08 23.81
CA TYR A 231 -22.27 -22.14 24.26
C TYR A 231 -21.77 -21.33 23.07
N THR A 232 -21.76 -20.01 23.21
CA THR A 232 -21.28 -19.09 22.18
C THR A 232 -20.06 -18.34 22.68
N LEU A 233 -19.00 -18.36 21.89
CA LEU A 233 -17.78 -17.62 22.09
C LEU A 233 -17.78 -16.43 21.14
N SER A 234 -17.87 -15.22 21.68
CA SER A 234 -17.78 -13.97 20.94
C SER A 234 -16.36 -13.42 21.02
N VAL A 235 -15.76 -13.08 19.88
CA VAL A 235 -14.37 -12.61 19.79
C VAL A 235 -14.33 -11.31 19.02
N LEU A 236 -13.84 -10.25 19.65
CA LEU A 236 -13.49 -8.99 19.00
C LEU A 236 -12.02 -9.04 18.60
N GLY A 237 -11.74 -8.94 17.30
CA GLY A 237 -10.41 -8.95 16.73
C GLY A 237 -9.60 -7.68 16.99
N THR A 238 -8.29 -7.75 16.82
CA THR A 238 -7.40 -6.56 16.82
C THR A 238 -7.64 -5.64 15.62
N ASN A 239 -8.30 -6.15 14.58
CA ASN A 239 -8.78 -5.40 13.42
C ASN A 239 -10.17 -4.76 13.63
N GLY A 240 -10.78 -4.89 14.82
CA GLY A 240 -12.12 -4.37 15.11
C GLY A 240 -13.28 -5.25 14.62
N ASN A 241 -13.02 -6.31 13.87
CA ASN A 241 -14.06 -7.25 13.42
C ASN A 241 -14.47 -8.20 14.55
N THR A 242 -15.75 -8.54 14.63
CA THR A 242 -16.26 -9.51 15.60
C THR A 242 -16.63 -10.81 14.91
N ILE A 243 -16.20 -11.95 15.48
CA ILE A 243 -16.58 -13.29 15.03
C ILE A 243 -17.17 -14.08 16.19
N THR A 244 -17.95 -15.12 15.86
CA THR A 244 -18.56 -15.99 16.86
C THR A 244 -18.34 -17.46 16.52
N CYS A 245 -18.10 -18.26 17.56
CA CYS A 245 -18.00 -19.72 17.47
C CYS A 245 -18.98 -20.35 18.45
N THR A 246 -19.63 -21.45 18.05
CA THR A 246 -20.64 -22.12 18.87
C THR A 246 -20.30 -23.59 19.09
N ALA A 247 -20.61 -24.10 20.28
CA ALA A 247 -20.56 -25.51 20.59
C ALA A 247 -21.82 -25.91 21.37
N GLY A 248 -22.53 -26.92 20.88
CA GLY A 248 -23.72 -27.46 21.52
C GLY A 248 -23.40 -28.67 22.39
N VAL A 249 -24.06 -28.75 23.55
CA VAL A 249 -24.10 -29.94 24.40
C VAL A 249 -25.54 -30.42 24.50
N LEU A 250 -25.82 -31.58 23.92
CA LEU A 250 -27.12 -32.25 23.98
C LEU A 250 -27.23 -33.06 25.27
N VAL A 251 -28.29 -32.83 26.04
CA VAL A 251 -28.54 -33.57 27.29
C VAL A 251 -29.67 -34.58 27.06
N THR A 252 -29.38 -35.86 27.29
CA THR A 252 -30.33 -36.97 27.21
C THR A 252 -30.73 -37.44 28.61
N LEU A 253 -31.96 -37.92 28.76
CA LEU A 253 -32.40 -38.54 30.02
C LEU A 253 -31.88 -39.98 30.11
N PRO A 254 -31.62 -40.49 31.34
CA PRO A 254 -31.31 -41.90 31.53
C PRO A 254 -32.43 -42.78 30.96
N PRO A 255 -32.12 -43.99 30.44
CA PRO A 255 -33.13 -44.96 30.06
C PRO A 255 -34.07 -45.23 31.24
N ALA A 256 -35.38 -45.28 30.99
CA ALA A 256 -36.35 -45.62 32.03
C ALA A 256 -36.07 -47.06 32.55
N PRO A 257 -36.15 -47.31 33.87
CA PRO A 257 -36.02 -48.65 34.40
C PRO A 257 -37.16 -49.52 33.88
N VAL A 258 -36.83 -50.67 33.29
CA VAL A 258 -37.82 -51.62 32.79
C VAL A 258 -38.09 -52.67 33.86
N CYS A 259 -39.30 -52.70 34.42
CA CYS A 259 -39.76 -53.80 35.26
C CYS A 259 -40.36 -54.89 34.38
N THR A 260 -39.68 -56.03 34.25
CA THR A 260 -40.25 -57.23 33.62
C THR A 260 -40.76 -58.17 34.72
N LEU A 261 -42.08 -58.26 34.85
CA LEU A 261 -42.70 -59.31 35.65
C LEU A 261 -42.75 -60.58 34.80
N THR A 262 -41.89 -61.54 35.13
CA THR A 262 -42.00 -62.89 34.57
C THR A 262 -42.98 -63.65 35.46
N ALA A 263 -44.19 -63.90 34.95
CA ALA A 263 -45.10 -64.83 35.59
C ALA A 263 -44.53 -66.24 35.40
N ASP A 264 -43.92 -66.79 36.45
CA ASP A 264 -43.61 -68.21 36.45
C ASP A 264 -44.94 -68.98 36.53
N LYS A 265 -45.10 -69.95 35.65
CA LYS A 265 -46.39 -70.60 35.44
C LYS A 265 -46.72 -71.38 36.70
N LEU A 266 -47.69 -70.88 37.48
CA LEU A 266 -48.22 -71.57 38.64
C LEU A 266 -48.68 -72.97 38.19
N VAL A 267 -47.96 -74.01 38.63
CA VAL A 267 -48.49 -75.37 38.60
C VAL A 267 -49.60 -75.41 39.65
N LEU A 268 -50.83 -75.21 39.20
CA LEU A 268 -52.02 -75.59 39.94
C LEU A 268 -52.36 -77.02 39.53
N GLU A 269 -52.25 -77.97 40.46
CA GLU A 269 -53.14 -79.14 40.65
C GLU A 269 -52.81 -79.71 42.05
N GLN A 270 -53.68 -79.56 43.07
CA GLN A 270 -54.98 -80.18 43.35
C GLN A 270 -54.89 -81.68 43.67
N GLY A 271 -55.28 -82.04 44.91
CA GLY A 271 -55.63 -83.40 45.33
C GLY A 271 -54.79 -83.94 46.46
#